data_AF-A0AAU9QKK4-F1
#
_entry.id   AF-A0AAU9QKK4-F1
#
_cell.length_a   1.000
_cell.length_b   1.000
_cell.length_c   1.000
_cell.angle_alpha   90.00
_cell.angle_beta   90.00
_cell.angle_gamma   90.00
#
_symmetry.space_group_name_H-M   'P 1'
#
loop_
_entity.id
_entity.type
_entity.pdbx_description
1 polymer ?
#
loop_
_entity_poly.entity_id
_entity_poly.type
_entity_poly.pdbx_seq_one_letter_code
_entity_poly.pdbx_strand_id
1 'polypeptide(L)' 'MSHPNNPLEGRVLADPACSFWIKKQLEATKQRDPIDALNDAELLVAILKQRLAATEIPNKG' A
#
# COMPACT_ATOMS: atom_id res chain seq x y z
N MET A 1 -11.24 -13.24 -13.82
CA MET A 1 -10.18 -14.26 -13.91
C MET A 1 -9.32 -14.10 -12.66
N SER A 2 -9.36 -15.03 -11.72
CA SER A 2 -8.49 -14.99 -10.54
C SER A 2 -7.06 -15.28 -10.98
N HIS A 3 -6.20 -14.27 -10.99
CA HIS A 3 -4.78 -14.48 -11.26
C HIS A 3 -4.19 -15.37 -10.15
N PRO A 4 -3.48 -16.45 -10.49
CA PRO A 4 -2.97 -17.41 -9.52
C PRO A 4 -1.82 -16.80 -8.72
N ASN A 5 -1.91 -16.90 -7.38
CA ASN A 5 -0.85 -16.79 -6.39
C ASN A 5 0.29 -15.81 -6.72
N ASN A 6 0.09 -14.53 -6.41
CA ASN A 6 1.24 -13.68 -6.10
C ASN A 6 1.85 -14.20 -4.78
N PRO A 7 3.03 -14.84 -4.79
CA PRO A 7 3.58 -15.47 -3.59
C PRO A 7 3.93 -14.44 -2.51
N LEU A 8 4.18 -13.19 -2.92
CA LEU A 8 4.36 -12.09 -1.98
C LEU A 8 3.04 -11.70 -1.31
N GLU A 9 1.96 -11.59 -2.07
CA GLU A 9 0.63 -11.27 -1.52
C GLU A 9 0.19 -12.31 -0.48
N GLY A 10 0.33 -13.60 -0.80
CA GLY A 10 0.01 -14.68 0.13
C GLY A 10 0.80 -14.60 1.44
N ARG A 11 2.11 -14.27 1.38
CA ARG A 11 2.94 -14.05 2.57
C ARG A 11 2.48 -12.85 3.40
N VAL A 12 2.15 -11.72 2.75
CA VAL A 12 1.66 -10.51 3.43
C VAL A 12 0.31 -10.75 4.11
N LEU A 13 -0.60 -11.49 3.47
CA LEU A 13 -1.91 -11.82 4.06
C LEU A 13 -1.76 -12.78 5.25
N ALA A 14 -0.85 -13.75 5.17
CA ALA A 14 -0.62 -14.74 6.22
C ALA A 14 0.18 -14.20 7.42
N ASP A 15 1.01 -13.17 7.24
CA ASP A 15 1.85 -12.61 8.29
C ASP A 15 1.02 -11.83 9.34
N PRO A 16 0.94 -12.28 10.61
CA PRO A 16 0.19 -11.57 11.65
C PRO A 16 0.81 -10.22 12.04
N ALA A 17 2.09 -9.98 11.76
CA ALA A 17 2.76 -8.70 12.01
C ALA A 17 2.47 -7.65 10.92
N CYS A 18 2.00 -8.07 9.75
CA CYS A 18 1.60 -7.15 8.70
C CYS A 18 0.35 -6.35 9.09
N SER A 19 0.39 -5.04 8.83
CA SER A 19 -0.70 -4.12 9.16
C SER A 19 -2.03 -4.55 8.54
N PHE A 20 -3.09 -4.56 9.37
CA PHE A 20 -4.47 -4.80 8.91
C PHE A 20 -4.88 -3.86 7.77
N TRP A 21 -4.35 -2.64 7.74
CA TRP A 21 -4.64 -1.69 6.68
C TRP A 21 -4.14 -2.19 5.32
N ILE A 22 -2.92 -2.72 5.25
CA ILE A 22 -2.35 -3.29 4.01
C ILE A 22 -3.17 -4.50 3.55
N LYS A 23 -3.50 -5.41 4.47
CA LYS A 23 -4.33 -6.59 4.14
C LYS A 23 -5.69 -6.19 3.55
N LYS A 24 -6.33 -5.16 4.13
CA LYS A 24 -7.59 -4.62 3.61
C LYS A 24 -7.44 -4.00 2.22
N GLN A 25 -6.35 -3.28 1.96
CA GLN A 25 -6.12 -2.71 0.62
C GLN A 25 -5.88 -3.81 -0.43
N LEU A 26 -5.14 -4.87 -0.09
CA LEU A 26 -4.92 -6.01 -0.98
C LEU A 26 -6.24 -6.69 -1.40
N GLU A 27 -7.19 -6.84 -0.49
CA GLU A 27 -8.52 -7.36 -0.84
C GLU A 27 -9.35 -6.37 -1.67
N ALA A 28 -9.26 -5.07 -1.37
CA ALA A 28 -10.01 -4.04 -2.08
C ALA A 28 -9.55 -3.86 -3.53
N THR A 29 -8.25 -3.98 -3.81
CA THR A 29 -7.70 -3.81 -5.17
C THR A 29 -8.06 -4.95 -6.11
N LYS A 30 -8.41 -6.15 -5.60
CA LYS A 30 -8.88 -7.28 -6.42
C LYS A 30 -10.16 -6.98 -7.21
N GLN A 31 -10.94 -6.00 -6.78
CA GLN A 31 -12.19 -5.59 -7.43
C GLN A 31 -12.00 -4.43 -8.42
N ARG A 32 -10.75 -4.02 -8.69
CA ARG A 32 -10.43 -2.88 -9.55
C ARG A 32 -9.65 -3.32 -10.78
N ASP A 33 -9.63 -2.45 -11.80
CA ASP A 33 -8.67 -2.56 -12.88
C ASP A 33 -7.24 -2.50 -12.30
N PRO A 34 -6.33 -3.41 -12.69
CA PRO A 34 -4.99 -3.49 -12.10
C PRO A 34 -4.12 -2.26 -12.39
N ILE A 35 -4.34 -1.55 -13.50
CA ILE A 35 -3.60 -0.33 -13.84
C ILE A 35 -4.05 0.80 -12.91
N ASP A 36 -5.37 0.98 -12.73
CA ASP A 36 -5.92 1.98 -11.81
C ASP A 36 -5.52 1.70 -10.35
N ALA A 37 -5.56 0.44 -9.93
CA ALA A 37 -5.18 0.04 -8.57
C ALA A 37 -3.71 0.35 -8.26
N LEU A 38 -2.81 0.14 -9.22
CA LEU A 38 -1.39 0.46 -9.05
C LEU A 38 -1.17 1.98 -9.01
N ASN A 39 -1.75 2.72 -9.95
CA ASN A 39 -1.62 4.18 -10.00
C ASN A 39 -2.10 4.85 -8.69
N ASP A 40 -3.22 4.40 -8.13
CA ASP A 40 -3.73 4.93 -6.87
C ASP A 40 -2.85 4.59 -5.67
N ALA A 41 -2.24 3.39 -5.66
CA ALA A 41 -1.28 3.01 -4.63
C ALA A 41 -0.01 3.88 -4.70
N GLU A 42 0.51 4.16 -5.89
CA GLU A 42 1.66 5.05 -6.09
C GLU A 42 1.36 6.50 -5.67
N LEU A 43 0.19 7.02 -6.04
CA LEU A 43 -0.28 8.33 -5.60
C LEU A 43 -0.36 8.42 -4.07
N LEU A 44 -0.90 7.39 -3.43
CA LEU A 44 -0.97 7.33 -1.97
C LEU A 44 0.41 7.34 -1.33
N VAL A 45 1.38 6.59 -1.88
CA VAL A 45 2.77 6.62 -1.42
C VAL A 45 3.36 8.03 -1.54
N ALA A 46 3.13 8.72 -2.66
CA ALA A 46 3.61 10.09 -2.86
C ALA A 46 3.05 11.06 -1.81
N ILE A 47 1.75 10.98 -1.53
CA ILE A 47 1.09 11.80 -0.49
C ILE A 47 1.65 11.51 0.89
N LEU A 48 1.84 10.23 1.25
CA LEU A 48 2.38 9.85 2.56
C LEU A 48 3.82 10.32 2.74
N LYS A 49 4.65 10.25 1.69
CA LYS A 49 6.01 10.81 1.70
C LYS A 49 6.02 12.31 1.95
N GLN A 50 5.14 13.06 1.29
CA GLN A 50 5.03 14.51 1.52
C GLN A 50 4.59 14.84 2.95
N ARG A 51 3.64 14.07 3.51
CA ARG A 51 3.21 14.23 4.90
C ARG A 51 4.36 13.97 5.88
N LEU A 52 5.14 12.91 5.68
CA LEU A 52 6.30 12.60 6.51
C LEU A 52 7.34 13.72 6.44
N ALA A 53 7.69 14.16 5.23
CA ALA A 53 8.64 15.27 5.04
C ALA A 53 8.16 16.58 5.71
N ALA A 54 6.85 16.83 5.74
CA ALA A 54 6.29 18.00 6.44
C ALA A 54 6.35 17.88 7.97
N THR A 55 6.39 16.66 8.52
CA THR A 55 6.60 16.45 9.98
C THR A 55 8.06 16.56 10.39
N GLU A 56 9.00 16.34 9.45
CA GLU A 56 10.42 16.60 9.61
C GLU A 56 10.71 18.10 9.37
N ILE A 57 10.09 18.98 10.17
CA ILE A 57 10.52 20.39 10.20
C ILE A 57 11.98 20.38 10.71
N PRO A 58 12.96 20.85 9.92
CA PRO A 58 14.33 20.95 10.42
C PRO A 58 14.30 21.92 11.58
N ASN A 59 14.71 21.44 12.75
CA ASN A 59 14.97 22.27 13.91
C ASN A 59 16.05 23.28 13.49
N LYS A 60 15.65 24.48 13.10
CA LYS A 60 16.57 25.59 12.85
C LYS A 60 17.06 26.05 14.22
N GLY A 61 18.21 25.51 14.62
CA GLY A 61 19.06 26.14 15.63
C GLY A 61 19.59 27.48 15.15
#